data_AF-A0A7K1ZKH8-F1
#
_entry.id   AF-A0A7K1ZKH8-F1
#
_cell.length_a   1.000
_cell.length_b   1.000
_cell.length_c   1.000
_cell.angle_alpha   90.00
_cell.angle_beta   90.00
_cell.angle_gamma   90.00
#
_symmetry.space_group_name_H-M   'P 1'
#
loop_
_entity.id
_entity.type
_entity.pdbx_description
1 polymer ?
#
loop_
_entity_poly.entity_id
_entity_poly.type
_entity_poly.pdbx_seq_one_letter_code
_entity_poly.pdbx_strand_id
1 'polypeptide(L)'
;MGAKRLITLLFLCSAASCVTAVYAQESEGIRRLRNPIDHLLDAEPFENGFWGVHIVDIESGRVLYARNAGKSFVPASNTKLYTTAAALDLLGPDYRFETGLYTDGMVDEEGVLHGNVIVRGGADPTLGGHYLSDSGDWDEDIDALVVFRNWADSLRAAGIRRITGDLIGDDDVIDDVPLGVNWSWDDETWYYSAQLGGLAFHDNVIHLYVDGRTPGMPANLTWEPLNTDYVQVINRTLTTEPGTGLKEGYQRQRGTNTIEVTTRVPAGASELEEITVENPTRYTVYVLRETLLQSGIAVTGDPVDVDALSIKPAYETPSYRRVAIHRSAPLPEIASLINKPSQNLYADLLMKMLGAALPQEDNDLDPGSAAMGIETAMSTFARAGVDTSAIRLVDGSGLSRLNLVAPEMTTALLSFMWTHPDTRVRDAFYDSLPVAGQSGSLKHRMRRGLATENMRGKTGTLTFASSLSGYVRAHDGRMLAFSIMSNHHISGSTGIRRIQDAIVELLAGFE
;
A
#
# COMPACT_ATOMS: atom_id res chain seq x y z
N MET A 1 57.98 -59.42 -51.08
CA MET A 1 59.18 -58.57 -50.86
C MET A 1 58.68 -57.27 -50.25
N GLY A 2 59.10 -56.72 -49.12
CA GLY A 2 59.80 -57.19 -47.92
C GLY A 2 59.08 -56.48 -46.74
N ALA A 3 58.70 -57.20 -45.69
CA ALA A 3 59.53 -57.57 -44.55
C ALA A 3 59.58 -56.50 -43.43
N LYS A 4 58.82 -56.81 -42.36
CA LYS A 4 59.16 -56.68 -40.92
C LYS A 4 59.35 -55.24 -40.39
N ARG A 5 58.73 -54.82 -39.28
CA ARG A 5 58.80 -55.48 -37.98
C ARG A 5 57.60 -55.18 -37.07
N LEU A 6 57.16 -56.27 -36.47
CA LEU A 6 56.44 -56.48 -35.22
C LEU A 6 57.14 -55.79 -34.03
N ILE A 7 56.41 -55.01 -33.22
CA ILE A 7 56.58 -54.98 -31.76
C ILE A 7 55.18 -54.96 -31.14
N THR A 8 54.87 -56.04 -30.45
CA THR A 8 53.72 -56.23 -29.58
C THR A 8 54.06 -55.67 -28.20
N LEU A 9 53.22 -54.81 -27.63
CA LEU A 9 53.07 -54.72 -26.18
C LEU A 9 51.58 -54.49 -25.85
N LEU A 10 50.94 -55.54 -25.35
CA LEU A 10 49.68 -55.46 -24.63
C LEU A 10 49.95 -54.81 -23.27
N PHE A 11 49.17 -53.79 -22.89
CA PHE A 11 48.75 -53.62 -21.50
C PHE A 11 47.28 -53.21 -21.45
N LEU A 12 46.56 -53.94 -20.60
CA LEU A 12 45.13 -53.86 -20.31
C LEU A 12 44.71 -52.54 -19.65
N CYS A 13 43.44 -52.19 -19.89
CA CYS A 13 42.47 -51.57 -18.98
C CYS A 13 42.94 -50.46 -18.01
N SER A 14 42.48 -49.23 -18.24
CA SER A 14 41.37 -48.68 -17.44
C SER A 14 40.73 -47.49 -18.15
N ALA A 15 39.45 -47.64 -18.50
CA ALA A 15 38.56 -46.52 -18.63
C ALA A 15 38.16 -46.12 -17.21
N ALA A 16 38.76 -45.05 -16.68
CA ALA A 16 38.30 -44.41 -15.47
C ALA A 16 38.80 -42.96 -15.40
N SER A 17 37.84 -42.05 -15.49
CA SER A 17 37.80 -40.82 -14.69
C SER A 17 38.85 -39.75 -14.95
N CYS A 18 38.48 -38.78 -15.79
CA CYS A 18 38.66 -37.37 -15.45
C CYS A 18 37.65 -36.52 -16.22
N VAL A 19 36.36 -36.74 -15.94
CA VAL A 19 35.43 -35.61 -15.90
C VAL A 19 35.66 -35.01 -14.52
N THR A 20 36.64 -34.12 -14.42
CA THR A 20 36.72 -33.22 -13.26
C THR A 20 35.47 -32.37 -13.31
N ALA A 21 34.47 -32.79 -12.54
CA ALA A 21 33.36 -31.93 -12.16
C ALA A 21 33.98 -30.67 -11.55
N VAL A 22 33.90 -29.56 -12.28
CA VAL A 22 34.11 -28.23 -11.73
C VAL A 22 32.90 -27.96 -10.83
N TYR A 23 32.89 -28.59 -9.65
CA TYR A 23 32.22 -27.99 -8.51
C TYR A 23 33.04 -26.74 -8.22
N ALA A 24 32.54 -25.58 -8.65
CA ALA A 24 33.10 -24.31 -8.22
C ALA A 24 33.15 -24.36 -6.69
N GLN A 25 34.37 -24.38 -6.15
CA GLN A 25 34.60 -24.36 -4.72
C GLN A 25 33.97 -23.07 -4.21
N GLU A 26 32.93 -23.19 -3.39
CA GLU A 26 32.21 -22.04 -2.85
C GLU A 26 33.23 -21.11 -2.17
N SER A 27 33.24 -19.84 -2.57
CA SER A 27 34.23 -18.91 -2.04
C SER A 27 34.06 -18.78 -0.54
N GLU A 28 35.17 -18.62 0.18
CA GLU A 28 35.16 -18.46 1.64
C GLU A 28 34.25 -17.29 2.08
N GLY A 29 34.16 -16.22 1.27
CA GLY A 29 33.21 -15.11 1.48
C GLY A 29 31.74 -15.56 1.44
N ILE A 30 31.33 -16.36 0.46
CA ILE A 30 29.96 -16.87 0.38
C ILE A 30 29.66 -17.76 1.60
N ARG A 31 30.58 -18.66 1.99
CA ARG A 31 30.40 -19.49 3.20
C ARG A 31 30.25 -18.66 4.48
N ARG A 32 30.99 -17.55 4.61
CA ARG A 32 30.88 -16.62 5.74
C ARG A 32 29.57 -15.85 5.77
N LEU A 33 28.85 -15.77 4.64
CA LEU A 33 27.49 -15.25 4.60
C LEU A 33 26.44 -16.34 4.89
N ARG A 34 26.54 -17.51 4.25
CA ARG A 34 25.49 -18.55 4.34
C ARG A 34 25.36 -19.16 5.73
N ASN A 35 26.47 -19.55 6.35
CA ASN A 35 26.43 -20.26 7.63
C ASN A 35 25.77 -19.44 8.76
N PRO A 36 26.09 -18.14 8.94
CA PRO A 36 25.39 -17.33 9.94
C PRO A 36 23.90 -17.15 9.64
N ILE A 37 23.51 -17.01 8.38
CA ILE A 37 22.09 -16.93 8.00
C ILE A 37 21.37 -18.23 8.37
N ASP A 38 21.91 -19.39 7.99
CA ASP A 38 21.31 -20.68 8.35
C ASP A 38 21.15 -20.82 9.86
N HIS A 39 22.18 -20.44 10.64
CA HIS A 39 22.13 -20.49 12.10
C HIS A 39 21.04 -19.58 12.69
N LEU A 40 20.85 -18.38 12.14
CA LEU A 40 19.79 -17.46 12.58
C LEU A 40 18.40 -18.01 12.28
N LEU A 41 18.22 -18.61 11.10
CA LEU A 41 16.92 -19.12 10.65
C LEU A 41 16.51 -20.41 11.37
N ASP A 42 17.47 -21.22 11.83
CA ASP A 42 17.25 -22.48 12.53
C ASP A 42 17.27 -22.34 14.07
N ALA A 43 17.44 -21.12 14.60
CA ALA A 43 17.51 -20.87 16.04
C ALA A 43 16.14 -21.01 16.73
N GLU A 44 16.13 -21.55 17.96
CA GLU A 44 14.93 -21.55 18.81
C GLU A 44 14.49 -20.12 19.20
N PRO A 45 13.19 -19.77 19.25
CA PRO A 45 12.00 -20.60 18.99
C PRO A 45 11.42 -20.41 17.56
N PHE A 46 12.28 -20.22 16.55
CA PHE A 46 11.88 -19.89 15.17
C PHE A 46 11.90 -21.09 14.22
N GLU A 47 12.25 -22.27 14.71
CA GLU A 47 12.39 -23.52 13.96
C GLU A 47 11.08 -24.02 13.35
N ASN A 48 9.93 -23.66 13.96
CA ASN A 48 8.60 -23.99 13.43
C ASN A 48 8.13 -23.02 12.33
N GLY A 49 8.85 -21.90 12.12
CA GLY A 49 8.56 -20.96 11.05
C GLY A 49 9.02 -21.52 9.70
N PHE A 50 8.19 -21.37 8.67
CA PHE A 50 8.61 -21.61 7.30
C PHE A 50 9.33 -20.37 6.78
N TRP A 51 10.63 -20.50 6.50
CA TRP A 51 11.47 -19.39 6.03
C TRP A 51 11.78 -19.51 4.55
N GLY A 52 11.61 -18.41 3.83
CA GLY A 52 11.99 -18.22 2.45
C GLY A 52 12.95 -17.04 2.33
N VAL A 53 14.13 -17.26 1.76
CA VAL A 53 15.14 -16.21 1.60
C VAL A 53 15.75 -16.32 0.22
N HIS A 54 15.88 -15.18 -0.47
CA HIS A 54 16.64 -15.07 -1.71
C HIS A 54 17.43 -13.77 -1.71
N ILE A 55 18.72 -13.85 -2.04
CA ILE A 55 19.67 -12.73 -2.02
C ILE A 55 20.49 -12.76 -3.30
N VAL A 56 20.51 -11.65 -4.02
CA VAL A 56 21.15 -11.53 -5.35
C VAL A 56 22.02 -10.28 -5.40
N ASP A 57 23.21 -10.44 -5.98
CA ASP A 57 24.02 -9.32 -6.47
C ASP A 57 23.43 -8.85 -7.81
N ILE A 58 22.86 -7.64 -7.84
CA ILE A 58 22.06 -7.18 -8.98
C ILE A 58 22.92 -7.02 -10.24
N GLU A 59 24.16 -6.57 -10.11
CA GLU A 59 25.02 -6.28 -11.25
C GLU A 59 25.47 -7.57 -11.96
N SER A 60 25.88 -8.58 -11.17
CA SER A 60 26.34 -9.85 -11.72
C SER A 60 25.23 -10.87 -11.97
N GLY A 61 24.03 -10.64 -11.42
CA GLY A 61 22.92 -11.61 -11.39
C GLY A 61 23.20 -12.83 -10.51
N ARG A 62 24.27 -12.82 -9.72
CA ARG A 62 24.70 -13.98 -8.93
C ARG A 62 23.85 -14.13 -7.67
N VAL A 63 23.24 -15.29 -7.51
CA VAL A 63 22.56 -15.68 -6.26
C VAL A 63 23.59 -15.94 -5.16
N LEU A 64 23.54 -15.14 -4.10
CA LEU A 64 24.44 -15.25 -2.95
C LEU A 64 23.91 -16.23 -1.91
N TYR A 65 22.60 -16.23 -1.67
CA TYR A 65 21.91 -17.14 -0.76
C TYR A 65 20.50 -17.45 -1.26
N ALA A 66 20.08 -18.70 -1.10
CA ALA A 66 18.74 -19.15 -1.44
C ALA A 66 18.29 -20.24 -0.46
N ARG A 67 17.13 -20.05 0.17
CA ARG A 67 16.44 -21.04 0.99
C ARG A 67 14.96 -20.97 0.67
N ASN A 68 14.36 -22.08 0.22
CA ASN A 68 12.95 -22.12 -0.20
C ASN A 68 12.57 -20.99 -1.18
N ALA A 69 13.52 -20.55 -2.02
CA ALA A 69 13.40 -19.32 -2.80
C ALA A 69 12.26 -19.34 -3.85
N GLY A 70 11.92 -20.52 -4.38
CA GLY A 70 10.80 -20.75 -5.29
C GLY A 70 9.55 -21.33 -4.62
N LYS A 71 9.41 -21.21 -3.30
CA LYS A 71 8.20 -21.63 -2.57
C LYS A 71 7.28 -20.43 -2.36
N SER A 72 5.99 -20.68 -2.37
CA SER A 72 4.96 -19.64 -2.17
C SER A 72 4.86 -19.24 -0.69
N PHE A 73 4.80 -17.94 -0.45
CA PHE A 73 4.56 -17.33 0.85
C PHE A 73 3.44 -16.31 0.74
N VAL A 74 2.68 -16.16 1.82
CA VAL A 74 1.84 -14.97 2.05
C VAL A 74 2.79 -13.79 2.31
N PRO A 75 2.90 -12.82 1.41
CA PRO A 75 3.89 -11.74 1.51
C PRO A 75 3.53 -10.66 2.54
N ALA A 76 2.26 -10.59 2.95
CA ALA A 76 1.71 -9.40 3.60
C ALA A 76 1.99 -8.14 2.75
N SER A 77 2.25 -6.99 3.36
CA SER A 77 2.49 -5.71 2.63
C SER A 77 3.70 -5.66 1.70
N ASN A 78 4.50 -6.73 1.56
CA ASN A 78 5.42 -6.84 0.42
C ASN A 78 4.69 -6.92 -0.94
N THR A 79 3.39 -7.24 -0.98
CA THR A 79 2.55 -7.09 -2.18
C THR A 79 2.64 -5.68 -2.77
N LYS A 80 2.76 -4.65 -1.93
CA LYS A 80 2.86 -3.25 -2.38
C LYS A 80 4.08 -2.97 -3.26
N LEU A 81 5.14 -3.77 -3.16
CA LEU A 81 6.29 -3.70 -4.08
C LEU A 81 5.84 -4.00 -5.51
N TYR A 82 4.99 -5.01 -5.70
CA TYR A 82 4.44 -5.40 -7.00
C TYR A 82 3.50 -4.32 -7.55
N THR A 83 2.59 -3.82 -6.70
CA THR A 83 1.65 -2.76 -7.04
C THR A 83 2.34 -1.47 -7.48
N THR A 84 3.26 -0.96 -6.66
CA THR A 84 3.96 0.30 -6.95
C THR A 84 4.95 0.18 -8.11
N ALA A 85 5.61 -0.97 -8.25
CA ALA A 85 6.46 -1.24 -9.42
C ALA A 85 5.66 -1.24 -10.73
N ALA A 86 4.55 -1.99 -10.78
CA ALA A 86 3.71 -2.06 -11.97
C ALA A 86 3.10 -0.70 -12.33
N ALA A 87 2.60 0.04 -11.36
CA ALA A 87 2.06 1.38 -11.60
C ALA A 87 3.13 2.35 -12.14
N LEU A 88 4.33 2.39 -11.53
CA LEU A 88 5.39 3.30 -11.98
C LEU A 88 5.92 2.93 -13.38
N ASP A 89 6.03 1.65 -13.68
CA ASP A 89 6.50 1.14 -14.97
C ASP A 89 5.47 1.37 -16.10
N LEU A 90 4.17 1.21 -15.81
CA LEU A 90 3.11 1.27 -16.84
C LEU A 90 2.46 2.66 -16.98
N LEU A 91 2.19 3.36 -15.87
CA LEU A 91 1.58 4.70 -15.89
C LEU A 91 2.63 5.82 -15.97
N GLY A 92 3.85 5.55 -15.48
CA GLY A 92 4.96 6.50 -15.46
C GLY A 92 4.91 7.48 -14.29
N PRO A 93 6.05 8.15 -13.98
CA PRO A 93 6.18 9.03 -12.81
C PRO A 93 5.36 10.33 -12.92
N ASP A 94 4.94 10.69 -14.12
CA ASP A 94 4.17 11.91 -14.39
C ASP A 94 2.65 11.69 -14.24
N TYR A 95 2.20 10.45 -13.99
CA TYR A 95 0.79 10.16 -13.77
C TYR A 95 0.23 10.95 -12.58
N ARG A 96 -1.02 11.38 -12.73
CA ARG A 96 -1.83 12.09 -11.72
C ARG A 96 -3.24 11.55 -11.79
N PHE A 97 -3.87 11.35 -10.65
CA PHE A 97 -5.30 11.09 -10.58
C PHE A 97 -6.04 12.41 -10.83
N GLU A 98 -7.17 12.35 -11.55
CA GLU A 98 -7.99 13.52 -11.83
C GLU A 98 -9.39 13.35 -11.23
N THR A 99 -9.79 14.29 -10.36
CA THR A 99 -11.16 14.34 -9.80
C THR A 99 -11.86 15.58 -10.35
N GLY A 100 -12.98 15.39 -11.04
CA GLY A 100 -13.72 16.45 -11.72
C GLY A 100 -14.90 16.96 -10.91
N LEU A 101 -15.09 18.28 -10.87
CA LEU A 101 -16.31 18.89 -10.32
C LEU A 101 -17.19 19.37 -11.47
N TYR A 102 -18.42 18.88 -11.52
CA TYR A 102 -19.41 19.17 -12.55
C TYR A 102 -20.65 19.79 -11.94
N THR A 103 -21.41 20.49 -12.78
CA THR A 103 -22.77 20.90 -12.48
C THR A 103 -23.69 20.44 -13.61
N ASP A 104 -24.90 20.05 -13.29
CA ASP A 104 -26.00 20.01 -14.25
C ASP A 104 -27.00 21.15 -14.00
N GLY A 105 -27.79 21.48 -15.01
CA GLY A 105 -28.80 22.54 -14.89
C GLY A 105 -28.29 23.95 -15.14
N MET A 106 -29.14 24.94 -14.82
CA MET A 106 -28.91 26.35 -15.14
C MET A 106 -28.68 27.18 -13.88
N VAL A 107 -27.80 28.17 -13.99
CA VAL A 107 -27.61 29.20 -12.96
C VAL A 107 -28.46 30.42 -13.32
N ASP A 108 -29.35 30.84 -12.43
CA ASP A 108 -30.17 32.05 -12.64
C ASP A 108 -29.42 33.35 -12.30
N GLU A 109 -30.08 34.50 -12.51
CA GLU A 109 -29.48 35.83 -12.31
C GLU A 109 -29.13 36.09 -10.84
N GLU A 110 -29.79 35.41 -9.90
CA GLU A 110 -29.53 35.45 -8.47
C GLU A 110 -28.40 34.49 -8.02
N GLY A 111 -27.82 33.72 -8.95
CA GLY A 111 -26.74 32.77 -8.68
C GLY A 111 -27.21 31.44 -8.11
N VAL A 112 -28.46 31.06 -8.35
CA VAL A 112 -29.03 29.78 -7.92
C VAL A 112 -28.84 28.76 -9.03
N LEU A 113 -28.12 27.67 -8.73
CA LEU A 113 -28.04 26.50 -9.58
C LEU A 113 -29.32 25.66 -9.41
N HIS A 114 -30.15 25.64 -10.46
CA HIS A 114 -31.31 24.76 -10.61
C HIS A 114 -30.87 23.41 -11.18
N GLY A 115 -30.11 22.68 -10.38
CA GLY A 115 -29.53 21.40 -10.72
C GLY A 115 -28.55 20.93 -9.64
N ASN A 116 -27.79 19.90 -9.97
CA ASN A 116 -26.91 19.17 -9.07
C ASN A 116 -25.46 19.63 -9.22
N VAL A 117 -24.69 19.43 -8.17
CA VAL A 117 -23.23 19.40 -8.23
C VAL A 117 -22.78 17.95 -8.19
N ILE A 118 -21.95 17.53 -9.13
CA ILE A 118 -21.45 16.16 -9.23
C ILE A 118 -19.93 16.17 -9.06
N VAL A 119 -19.42 15.34 -8.15
CA VAL A 119 -18.00 15.05 -8.01
C VAL A 119 -17.74 13.73 -8.71
N ARG A 120 -17.04 13.77 -9.85
CA ARG A 120 -16.61 12.56 -10.57
C ARG A 120 -15.23 12.17 -10.09
N GLY A 121 -15.16 11.06 -9.35
CA GLY A 121 -13.95 10.49 -8.79
C GLY A 121 -13.02 9.93 -9.84
N GLY A 122 -11.72 10.11 -9.61
CA GLY A 122 -10.65 9.46 -10.36
C GLY A 122 -9.95 8.36 -9.56
N ALA A 123 -10.53 7.91 -8.44
CA ALA A 123 -9.88 7.06 -7.43
C ALA A 123 -8.55 7.63 -6.91
N ASP A 124 -8.48 8.96 -6.78
CA ASP A 124 -7.39 9.65 -6.09
C ASP A 124 -7.42 9.27 -4.61
N PRO A 125 -6.41 8.52 -4.10
CA PRO A 125 -6.41 8.12 -2.70
C PRO A 125 -5.99 9.27 -1.77
N THR A 126 -5.54 10.41 -2.31
CA THR A 126 -4.96 11.52 -1.55
C THR A 126 -5.94 12.67 -1.30
N LEU A 127 -7.21 12.51 -1.67
CA LEU A 127 -8.22 13.56 -1.52
C LEU A 127 -8.48 13.83 -0.03
N GLY A 128 -7.89 14.92 0.49
CA GLY A 128 -8.00 15.29 1.90
C GLY A 128 -7.18 14.42 2.88
N GLY A 129 -6.24 13.60 2.37
CA GLY A 129 -5.41 12.68 3.18
C GLY A 129 -4.14 13.31 3.79
N HIS A 130 -3.48 12.56 4.70
CA HIS A 130 -2.55 13.12 5.70
C HIS A 130 -1.18 12.42 5.83
N TYR A 131 -0.37 12.37 4.76
CA TYR A 131 0.97 11.76 4.82
C TYR A 131 2.07 12.57 4.10
N LEU A 132 1.99 13.90 4.06
CA LEU A 132 2.92 14.72 3.27
C LEU A 132 4.32 14.90 3.90
N SER A 133 4.66 14.21 5.00
CA SER A 133 6.01 14.26 5.54
C SER A 133 6.96 13.31 4.81
N ASP A 134 8.21 13.74 4.60
CA ASP A 134 9.27 12.90 4.02
C ASP A 134 9.49 11.59 4.79
N SER A 135 9.12 11.54 6.08
CA SER A 135 9.20 10.35 6.92
C SER A 135 8.04 9.38 6.74
N GLY A 136 6.96 9.77 6.05
CA GLY A 136 5.71 9.01 5.97
C GLY A 136 4.94 9.00 7.28
N ASP A 137 5.19 9.97 8.17
CA ASP A 137 4.43 10.19 9.39
C ASP A 137 3.22 11.10 9.12
N TRP A 138 2.20 10.97 9.97
CA TRP A 138 1.04 11.83 10.01
C TRP A 138 1.45 13.29 10.19
N ASP A 139 0.81 14.18 9.43
CA ASP A 139 1.02 15.64 9.50
C ASP A 139 -0.30 16.32 9.87
N GLU A 140 -0.35 16.80 11.12
CA GLU A 140 -1.54 17.41 11.75
C GLU A 140 -1.85 18.79 11.15
N ASP A 141 -0.90 19.43 10.45
CA ASP A 141 -1.06 20.76 9.87
C ASP A 141 -1.73 20.73 8.48
N ILE A 142 -1.96 19.53 7.91
CA ILE A 142 -2.62 19.38 6.61
C ILE A 142 -4.10 19.70 6.73
N ASP A 143 -4.54 20.65 5.91
CA ASP A 143 -5.93 21.02 5.77
C ASP A 143 -6.70 20.04 4.86
N ALA A 144 -7.34 19.03 5.45
CA ALA A 144 -8.16 18.03 4.77
C ALA A 144 -9.21 18.64 3.82
N LEU A 145 -9.72 19.84 4.13
CA LEU A 145 -10.83 20.48 3.42
C LEU A 145 -10.37 21.42 2.30
N VAL A 146 -9.06 21.53 2.04
CA VAL A 146 -8.51 22.49 1.09
C VAL A 146 -9.09 22.33 -0.32
N VAL A 147 -9.24 21.09 -0.79
CA VAL A 147 -9.79 20.80 -2.12
C VAL A 147 -11.25 21.22 -2.21
N PHE A 148 -12.04 20.94 -1.17
CA PHE A 148 -13.46 21.32 -1.12
C PHE A 148 -13.65 22.83 -1.05
N ARG A 149 -12.77 23.57 -0.34
CA ARG A 149 -12.78 25.03 -0.35
C ARG A 149 -12.40 25.62 -1.71
N ASN A 150 -11.41 25.05 -2.38
CA ASN A 150 -11.06 25.44 -3.76
C ASN A 150 -12.21 25.18 -4.75
N TRP A 151 -12.97 24.10 -4.55
CA TRP A 151 -14.19 23.84 -5.31
C TRP A 151 -15.29 24.85 -4.98
N ALA A 152 -15.47 25.25 -3.72
CA ALA A 152 -16.38 26.32 -3.35
C ALA A 152 -16.01 27.64 -4.06
N ASP A 153 -14.72 27.98 -4.14
CA ASP A 153 -14.25 29.15 -4.87
C ASP A 153 -14.54 29.05 -6.38
N SER A 154 -14.34 27.87 -6.96
CA SER A 154 -14.64 27.60 -8.37
C SER A 154 -16.14 27.71 -8.68
N LEU A 155 -17.01 27.20 -7.80
CA LEU A 155 -18.46 27.35 -7.90
C LEU A 155 -18.88 28.83 -7.83
N ARG A 156 -18.30 29.62 -6.90
CA ARG A 156 -18.56 31.07 -6.84
C ARG A 156 -18.08 31.80 -8.09
N ALA A 157 -16.92 31.42 -8.63
CA ALA A 157 -16.41 31.98 -9.89
C ALA A 157 -17.31 31.63 -11.08
N ALA A 158 -18.02 30.49 -11.03
CA ALA A 158 -19.06 30.13 -11.98
C ALA A 158 -20.40 30.84 -11.76
N GLY A 159 -20.50 31.74 -10.78
CA GLY A 159 -21.71 32.50 -10.45
C GLY A 159 -22.63 31.82 -9.43
N ILE A 160 -22.26 30.65 -8.91
CA ILE A 160 -23.11 29.84 -8.03
C ILE A 160 -22.97 30.30 -6.58
N ARG A 161 -24.11 30.64 -5.97
CA ARG A 161 -24.27 31.06 -4.57
C ARG A 161 -25.23 30.16 -3.79
N ARG A 162 -26.12 29.47 -4.49
CA ARG A 162 -27.05 28.50 -3.93
C ARG A 162 -27.21 27.32 -4.88
N ILE A 163 -27.32 26.12 -4.34
CA ILE A 163 -27.53 24.86 -5.07
C ILE A 163 -28.86 24.28 -4.58
N THR A 164 -29.81 24.09 -5.50
CA THR A 164 -31.12 23.53 -5.14
C THR A 164 -31.24 22.02 -5.33
N GLY A 165 -30.41 21.44 -6.20
CA GLY A 165 -30.30 19.99 -6.38
C GLY A 165 -29.31 19.35 -5.41
N ASP A 166 -29.00 18.10 -5.70
CA ASP A 166 -28.20 17.21 -4.86
C ASP A 166 -26.69 17.39 -5.08
N LEU A 167 -25.93 16.86 -4.13
CA LEU A 167 -24.48 16.73 -4.20
C LEU A 167 -24.18 15.26 -4.48
N ILE A 168 -23.86 14.94 -5.72
CA ILE A 168 -23.72 13.56 -6.21
C ILE A 168 -22.24 13.18 -6.24
N GLY A 169 -21.87 12.10 -5.56
CA GLY A 169 -20.56 11.47 -5.69
C GLY A 169 -20.64 10.37 -6.72
N ASP A 170 -19.83 10.45 -7.77
CA ASP A 170 -19.71 9.45 -8.82
C ASP A 170 -18.35 8.76 -8.72
N ASP A 171 -18.36 7.49 -8.35
CA ASP A 171 -17.19 6.64 -8.13
C ASP A 171 -17.08 5.47 -9.11
N ASP A 172 -17.89 5.47 -10.19
CA ASP A 172 -18.00 4.43 -11.23
C ASP A 172 -16.70 4.28 -12.08
N VAL A 173 -15.60 4.96 -11.73
CA VAL A 173 -14.27 4.77 -12.35
C VAL A 173 -13.63 3.44 -11.95
N ILE A 174 -14.08 2.84 -10.84
CA ILE A 174 -13.72 1.50 -10.38
C ILE A 174 -14.98 0.70 -10.03
N ASP A 175 -14.83 -0.60 -9.75
CA ASP A 175 -15.94 -1.47 -9.37
C ASP A 175 -16.45 -1.22 -7.93
N ASP A 176 -17.75 -1.49 -7.71
CA ASP A 176 -18.45 -1.34 -6.41
C ASP A 176 -18.14 -2.48 -5.42
N VAL A 177 -16.92 -3.01 -5.46
CA VAL A 177 -16.44 -4.02 -4.52
C VAL A 177 -15.70 -3.30 -3.38
N PRO A 178 -16.36 -3.10 -2.21
CA PRO A 178 -15.87 -2.18 -1.18
C PRO A 178 -14.75 -2.78 -0.32
N LEU A 179 -14.58 -4.09 -0.29
CA LEU A 179 -13.56 -4.76 0.53
C LEU A 179 -12.79 -5.76 -0.34
N GLY A 180 -11.48 -5.88 -0.09
CA GLY A 180 -10.64 -6.82 -0.80
C GLY A 180 -11.01 -8.29 -0.53
N VAL A 181 -10.67 -9.16 -1.49
CA VAL A 181 -10.98 -10.59 -1.41
C VAL A 181 -10.29 -11.21 -0.20
N ASN A 182 -11.06 -11.87 0.68
CA ASN A 182 -10.58 -12.53 1.89
C ASN A 182 -9.96 -11.59 2.94
N TRP A 183 -10.36 -10.32 2.96
CA TRP A 183 -10.14 -9.47 4.14
C TRP A 183 -10.98 -9.99 5.31
N SER A 184 -10.45 -9.90 6.52
CA SER A 184 -11.15 -10.38 7.72
C SER A 184 -12.27 -9.40 8.08
N TRP A 185 -13.47 -9.91 8.33
CA TRP A 185 -14.62 -9.08 8.68
C TRP A 185 -14.44 -8.32 10.00
N ASP A 186 -13.60 -8.85 10.91
CA ASP A 186 -13.25 -8.25 12.19
C ASP A 186 -12.17 -7.16 12.09
N ASP A 187 -11.60 -6.96 10.89
CA ASP A 187 -10.70 -5.84 10.59
C ASP A 187 -11.46 -4.56 10.17
N GLU A 188 -12.75 -4.66 9.80
CA GLU A 188 -13.54 -3.60 9.16
C GLU A 188 -13.62 -2.27 9.94
N THR A 189 -13.32 -2.26 11.24
CA THR A 189 -13.29 -1.02 12.05
C THR A 189 -12.04 -0.17 11.80
N TRP A 190 -10.93 -0.80 11.43
CA TRP A 190 -9.61 -0.20 11.46
C TRP A 190 -9.21 0.37 10.11
N TYR A 191 -8.49 1.49 10.10
CA TYR A 191 -8.08 2.24 8.89
C TYR A 191 -7.49 1.36 7.78
N TYR A 192 -6.72 0.33 8.14
CA TYR A 192 -6.07 -0.54 7.16
C TYR A 192 -7.04 -1.46 6.41
N SER A 193 -8.32 -1.50 6.78
CA SER A 193 -9.41 -2.21 6.11
C SER A 193 -10.54 -1.25 5.69
N ALA A 194 -10.22 0.04 5.47
CA ALA A 194 -11.17 1.02 4.94
C ALA A 194 -11.78 0.56 3.61
N GLN A 195 -13.05 0.93 3.38
CA GLN A 195 -13.73 0.56 2.14
C GLN A 195 -13.07 1.24 0.94
N LEU A 196 -12.98 0.50 -0.17
CA LEU A 196 -12.50 0.97 -1.45
C LEU A 196 -13.64 1.69 -2.18
N GLY A 197 -13.34 2.81 -2.83
CA GLY A 197 -14.28 3.56 -3.66
C GLY A 197 -13.54 4.55 -4.57
N GLY A 198 -14.13 4.88 -5.70
CA GLY A 198 -13.61 5.85 -6.68
C GLY A 198 -13.54 7.29 -6.15
N LEU A 199 -14.21 7.55 -5.02
CA LEU A 199 -14.07 8.76 -4.21
C LEU A 199 -13.61 8.37 -2.80
N ALA A 200 -12.32 8.56 -2.53
CA ALA A 200 -11.71 8.26 -1.24
C ALA A 200 -11.30 9.57 -0.54
N PHE A 201 -12.11 10.04 0.39
CA PHE A 201 -11.84 11.28 1.13
C PHE A 201 -11.31 10.99 2.53
N HIS A 202 -10.23 11.67 2.90
CA HIS A 202 -9.64 11.60 4.25
C HIS A 202 -9.38 10.14 4.67
N ASP A 203 -8.73 9.40 3.77
CA ASP A 203 -8.37 7.99 3.92
C ASP A 203 -9.56 7.05 4.24
N ASN A 204 -10.79 7.51 3.96
CA ASN A 204 -12.05 6.85 4.29
C ASN A 204 -12.20 6.54 5.78
N VAL A 205 -11.64 7.40 6.63
CA VAL A 205 -11.73 7.34 8.08
C VAL A 205 -12.18 8.68 8.67
N ILE A 206 -12.67 8.63 9.90
CA ILE A 206 -12.63 9.77 10.80
C ILE A 206 -11.42 9.65 11.73
N HIS A 207 -10.85 10.79 12.12
CA HIS A 207 -9.90 10.86 13.22
C HIS A 207 -10.68 11.12 14.51
N LEU A 208 -10.82 10.10 15.36
CA LEU A 208 -11.58 10.17 16.60
C LEU A 208 -10.66 10.45 17.79
N TYR A 209 -10.87 11.58 18.44
CA TYR A 209 -10.14 11.98 19.65
C TYR A 209 -10.92 11.58 20.91
N VAL A 210 -10.22 10.98 21.87
CA VAL A 210 -10.73 10.55 23.17
C VAL A 210 -9.97 11.26 24.29
N ASP A 211 -10.56 12.29 24.89
CA ASP A 211 -9.89 13.08 25.94
C ASP A 211 -10.38 12.68 27.35
N GLY A 212 -9.47 12.13 28.16
CA GLY A 212 -9.71 11.88 29.58
C GLY A 212 -9.66 13.17 30.38
N ARG A 213 -10.79 13.56 31.00
CA ARG A 213 -10.87 14.79 31.81
C ARG A 213 -11.02 14.51 33.29
N THR A 214 -12.23 14.19 33.74
CA THR A 214 -12.53 13.99 35.17
C THR A 214 -12.64 12.51 35.49
N PRO A 215 -11.82 11.95 36.39
CA PRO A 215 -11.91 10.55 36.79
C PRO A 215 -13.35 10.15 37.17
N GLY A 216 -13.79 8.98 36.70
CA GLY A 216 -15.14 8.47 36.93
C GLY A 216 -16.21 8.96 35.94
N MET A 217 -15.91 9.95 35.09
CA MET A 217 -16.81 10.44 34.03
C MET A 217 -16.43 9.88 32.66
N PRO A 218 -17.37 9.83 31.68
CA PRO A 218 -17.01 9.58 30.29
C PRO A 218 -15.99 10.59 29.77
N ALA A 219 -15.13 10.14 28.86
CA ALA A 219 -14.22 10.99 28.10
C ALA A 219 -15.00 11.93 27.17
N ASN A 220 -14.37 13.05 26.81
CA ASN A 220 -14.85 13.91 25.75
C ASN A 220 -14.47 13.30 24.39
N LEU A 221 -15.44 13.17 23.48
CA LEU A 221 -15.22 12.63 22.14
C LEU A 221 -15.45 13.71 21.10
N THR A 222 -14.53 13.85 20.16
CA THR A 222 -14.63 14.72 18.98
C THR A 222 -13.99 14.03 17.79
N TRP A 223 -14.41 14.37 16.56
CA TRP A 223 -13.77 13.83 15.38
C TRP A 223 -13.60 14.83 14.23
N GLU A 224 -12.59 14.57 13.42
CA GLU A 224 -12.17 15.32 12.24
C GLU A 224 -12.45 14.52 10.95
N PRO A 225 -12.51 15.18 9.77
CA PRO A 225 -12.24 16.61 9.52
C PRO A 225 -13.40 17.55 9.85
N LEU A 226 -14.62 17.02 9.96
CA LEU A 226 -15.78 17.73 10.49
C LEU A 226 -16.55 16.79 11.42
N ASN A 227 -16.93 17.28 12.60
CA ASN A 227 -17.72 16.55 13.60
C ASN A 227 -19.20 16.44 13.16
N THR A 228 -19.42 15.79 12.02
CA THR A 228 -20.70 15.64 11.33
C THR A 228 -21.53 14.49 11.86
N ASP A 229 -22.83 14.52 11.56
CA ASP A 229 -23.77 13.44 11.88
C ASP A 229 -23.73 12.29 10.85
N TYR A 230 -22.72 12.25 9.96
CA TYR A 230 -22.53 11.11 9.06
C TYR A 230 -22.20 9.82 9.84
N VAL A 231 -21.51 9.98 10.96
CA VAL A 231 -21.22 8.91 11.92
C VAL A 231 -21.98 9.13 13.22
N GLN A 232 -22.40 8.04 13.85
CA GLN A 232 -23.04 8.05 15.17
C GLN A 232 -22.10 7.43 16.21
N VAL A 233 -21.54 8.26 17.08
CA VAL A 233 -20.64 7.79 18.15
C VAL A 233 -21.40 7.53 19.45
N ILE A 234 -21.35 6.28 19.93
CA ILE A 234 -21.91 5.85 21.21
C ILE A 234 -20.79 5.88 22.26
N ASN A 235 -20.80 6.93 23.09
CA ASN A 235 -19.80 7.11 24.14
C ASN A 235 -20.07 6.21 25.36
N ARG A 236 -19.22 5.22 25.57
CA ARG A 236 -19.18 4.34 26.76
C ARG A 236 -17.79 4.33 27.41
N THR A 237 -17.04 5.38 27.17
CA THR A 237 -15.70 5.55 27.73
C THR A 237 -15.74 5.76 29.25
N LEU A 238 -14.58 5.57 29.88
CA LEU A 238 -14.39 5.95 31.28
C LEU A 238 -13.05 6.66 31.44
N THR A 239 -13.07 7.86 32.00
CA THR A 239 -11.85 8.52 32.45
C THR A 239 -11.35 7.86 33.73
N THR A 240 -10.13 7.34 33.71
CA THR A 240 -9.48 6.70 34.86
C THR A 240 -8.58 7.68 35.61
N GLU A 241 -8.09 7.28 36.79
CA GLU A 241 -7.15 8.08 37.56
C GLU A 241 -5.84 8.34 36.77
N PRO A 242 -5.19 9.50 36.96
CA PRO A 242 -3.88 9.78 36.36
C PRO A 242 -2.86 8.67 36.66
N GLY A 243 -2.00 8.36 35.68
CA GLY A 243 -0.95 7.34 35.81
C GLY A 243 -1.43 5.89 35.66
N THR A 244 -2.72 5.66 35.39
CA THR A 244 -3.21 4.36 34.92
C THR A 244 -2.87 4.14 33.45
N GLY A 245 -2.92 2.89 32.99
CA GLY A 245 -2.68 2.56 31.58
C GLY A 245 -3.92 2.84 30.72
N LEU A 246 -3.69 3.35 29.50
CA LEU A 246 -4.69 3.44 28.44
C LEU A 246 -5.19 2.03 28.07
N LYS A 247 -6.50 1.88 27.91
CA LYS A 247 -7.09 0.65 27.35
C LYS A 247 -8.08 1.01 26.27
N GLU A 248 -7.66 0.79 25.04
CA GLU A 248 -8.40 1.06 23.81
C GLU A 248 -9.62 0.14 23.68
N GLY A 249 -10.66 0.63 23.03
CA GLY A 249 -11.88 -0.14 22.80
C GLY A 249 -12.79 0.53 21.80
N TYR A 250 -12.64 0.16 20.53
CA TYR A 250 -13.41 0.69 19.41
C TYR A 250 -14.12 -0.42 18.67
N GLN A 251 -15.35 -0.17 18.24
CA GLN A 251 -16.07 -1.05 17.33
C GLN A 251 -16.99 -0.22 16.46
N ARG A 252 -16.75 -0.23 15.14
CA ARG A 252 -17.80 0.17 14.19
C ARG A 252 -18.73 -1.02 13.98
N GLN A 253 -20.02 -0.79 14.13
CA GLN A 253 -21.01 -1.81 13.83
C GLN A 253 -20.97 -2.12 12.33
N ARG A 254 -20.91 -3.41 12.00
CA ARG A 254 -20.75 -3.88 10.63
C ARG A 254 -21.87 -3.38 9.71
N GLY A 255 -21.49 -2.81 8.57
CA GLY A 255 -22.43 -2.27 7.58
C GLY A 255 -23.14 -0.99 8.03
N THR A 256 -22.66 -0.32 9.07
CA THR A 256 -23.21 0.96 9.54
C THR A 256 -22.10 1.96 9.86
N ASN A 257 -22.50 3.21 10.11
CA ASN A 257 -21.63 4.26 10.64
C ASN A 257 -21.85 4.48 12.15
N THR A 258 -22.29 3.46 12.89
CA THR A 258 -22.42 3.52 14.35
C THR A 258 -21.15 3.00 15.02
N ILE A 259 -20.47 3.85 15.78
CA ILE A 259 -19.18 3.58 16.42
C ILE A 259 -19.38 3.52 17.94
N GLU A 260 -19.18 2.36 18.55
CA GLU A 260 -19.16 2.21 20.02
C GLU A 260 -17.73 2.40 20.54
N VAL A 261 -17.58 3.31 21.51
CA VAL A 261 -16.28 3.65 22.10
C VAL A 261 -16.30 3.30 23.59
N THR A 262 -15.48 2.34 23.98
CA THR A 262 -15.37 1.80 25.36
C THR A 262 -14.00 2.06 25.99
N THR A 263 -13.17 2.88 25.33
CA THR A 263 -11.83 3.27 25.77
C THR A 263 -11.82 3.75 27.22
N ARG A 264 -10.80 3.28 27.97
CA ARG A 264 -10.47 3.77 29.31
C ARG A 264 -9.22 4.62 29.22
N VAL A 265 -9.40 5.92 29.41
CA VAL A 265 -8.36 6.94 29.21
C VAL A 265 -8.01 7.62 30.53
N PRO A 266 -6.73 7.73 30.93
CA PRO A 266 -6.35 8.45 32.14
C PRO A 266 -6.71 9.94 32.06
N ALA A 267 -7.09 10.54 33.19
CA ALA A 267 -7.30 11.98 33.26
C ALA A 267 -6.03 12.76 32.86
N GLY A 268 -6.19 13.71 31.93
CA GLY A 268 -5.12 14.49 31.33
C GLY A 268 -4.42 13.83 30.14
N ALA A 269 -4.83 12.62 29.73
CA ALA A 269 -4.39 11.97 28.51
C ALA A 269 -5.41 12.14 27.38
N SER A 270 -4.92 12.15 26.15
CA SER A 270 -5.70 12.10 24.93
C SER A 270 -5.22 10.94 24.06
N GLU A 271 -6.14 10.35 23.32
CA GLU A 271 -5.89 9.29 22.35
C GLU A 271 -6.55 9.66 21.03
N LEU A 272 -5.89 9.34 19.93
CA LEU A 272 -6.41 9.46 18.57
C LEU A 272 -6.52 8.06 17.99
N GLU A 273 -7.65 7.76 17.35
CA GLU A 273 -7.86 6.53 16.58
C GLU A 273 -8.46 6.84 15.20
N GLU A 274 -8.02 6.11 14.18
CA GLU A 274 -8.52 6.19 12.81
C GLU A 274 -9.62 5.12 12.60
N ILE A 275 -10.88 5.55 12.54
CA ILE A 275 -12.03 4.64 12.39
C ILE A 275 -12.63 4.78 11.01
N THR A 276 -12.80 3.65 10.31
CA THR A 276 -13.35 3.62 8.96
C THR A 276 -14.79 4.12 8.90
N VAL A 277 -15.22 4.57 7.72
CA VAL A 277 -16.62 4.85 7.42
C VAL A 277 -17.18 3.86 6.41
N GLU A 278 -18.49 3.62 6.51
CA GLU A 278 -19.31 2.96 5.50
C GLU A 278 -19.70 3.96 4.41
N ASN A 279 -19.67 3.51 3.16
CA ASN A 279 -19.95 4.30 1.95
C ASN A 279 -19.08 5.58 1.87
N PRO A 280 -17.79 5.44 1.47
CA PRO A 280 -16.88 6.59 1.38
C PRO A 280 -17.27 7.61 0.31
N THR A 281 -17.99 7.19 -0.73
CA THR A 281 -18.50 8.07 -1.79
C THR A 281 -19.50 9.08 -1.23
N ARG A 282 -20.50 8.60 -0.49
CA ARG A 282 -21.46 9.45 0.20
C ARG A 282 -20.82 10.28 1.31
N TYR A 283 -19.84 9.72 2.03
CA TYR A 283 -19.06 10.48 3.02
C TYR A 283 -18.38 11.70 2.39
N THR A 284 -17.71 11.51 1.25
CA THR A 284 -17.04 12.57 0.48
C THR A 284 -18.00 13.73 0.18
N VAL A 285 -19.16 13.44 -0.41
CA VAL A 285 -20.13 14.50 -0.77
C VAL A 285 -20.90 15.05 0.41
N TYR A 286 -21.03 14.29 1.50
CA TYR A 286 -21.55 14.79 2.77
C TYR A 286 -20.63 15.88 3.34
N VAL A 287 -19.32 15.60 3.45
CA VAL A 287 -18.35 16.58 3.97
C VAL A 287 -18.18 17.76 3.03
N LEU A 288 -18.24 17.55 1.70
CA LEU A 288 -18.28 18.63 0.73
C LEU A 288 -19.48 19.55 0.99
N ARG A 289 -20.68 19.00 1.16
CA ARG A 289 -21.89 19.78 1.45
C ARG A 289 -21.70 20.67 2.68
N GLU A 290 -21.20 20.11 3.78
CA GLU A 290 -20.92 20.89 5.00
C GLU A 290 -19.87 21.98 4.76
N THR A 291 -18.84 21.69 3.98
CA THR A 291 -17.81 22.67 3.60
C THR A 291 -18.38 23.80 2.73
N LEU A 292 -19.29 23.50 1.80
CA LEU A 292 -19.97 24.50 0.98
C LEU A 292 -20.86 25.41 1.84
N LEU A 293 -21.58 24.85 2.81
CA LEU A 293 -22.40 25.61 3.76
C LEU A 293 -21.54 26.55 4.62
N GLN A 294 -20.43 26.05 5.19
CA GLN A 294 -19.47 26.87 5.94
C GLN A 294 -18.82 27.96 5.06
N SER A 295 -18.68 27.68 3.77
CA SER A 295 -18.20 28.61 2.75
C SER A 295 -19.28 29.60 2.27
N GLY A 296 -20.52 29.52 2.78
CA GLY A 296 -21.60 30.43 2.43
C GLY A 296 -22.24 30.17 1.07
N ILE A 297 -22.09 28.96 0.51
CA ILE A 297 -22.92 28.47 -0.60
C ILE A 297 -24.06 27.66 0.02
N ALA A 298 -25.29 28.15 -0.11
CA ALA A 298 -26.45 27.44 0.44
C ALA A 298 -26.74 26.18 -0.38
N VAL A 299 -26.95 25.03 0.28
CA VAL A 299 -27.27 23.75 -0.37
C VAL A 299 -28.56 23.21 0.23
N THR A 300 -29.58 22.95 -0.59
CA THR A 300 -30.84 22.36 -0.12
C THR A 300 -31.00 20.88 -0.42
N GLY A 301 -30.29 20.35 -1.43
CA GLY A 301 -30.32 18.93 -1.74
C GLY A 301 -29.44 18.09 -0.83
N ASP A 302 -29.50 16.79 -1.07
CA ASP A 302 -28.89 15.75 -0.24
C ASP A 302 -27.53 15.31 -0.81
N PRO A 303 -26.62 14.80 0.05
CA PRO A 303 -25.45 14.04 -0.39
C PRO A 303 -25.89 12.65 -0.86
N VAL A 304 -25.65 12.37 -2.15
CA VAL A 304 -26.13 11.19 -2.87
C VAL A 304 -24.97 10.45 -3.49
N ASP A 305 -25.01 9.13 -3.37
CA ASP A 305 -24.15 8.21 -4.09
C ASP A 305 -24.75 7.95 -5.49
N VAL A 306 -23.94 7.99 -6.54
CA VAL A 306 -24.38 7.79 -7.92
C VAL A 306 -25.11 6.47 -8.14
N ASP A 307 -24.84 5.44 -7.33
CA ASP A 307 -25.54 4.15 -7.37
C ASP A 307 -26.99 4.21 -6.93
N ALA A 308 -27.37 5.23 -6.16
CA ALA A 308 -28.76 5.46 -5.80
C ALA A 308 -29.57 6.09 -6.95
N LEU A 309 -28.92 6.53 -8.04
CA LEU A 309 -29.58 7.17 -9.17
C LEU A 309 -30.12 6.15 -10.16
N SER A 310 -31.34 6.42 -10.67
CA SER A 310 -31.92 5.63 -11.75
C SER A 310 -31.33 5.93 -13.13
N ILE A 311 -30.72 7.12 -13.28
CA ILE A 311 -30.07 7.58 -14.51
C ILE A 311 -28.70 8.12 -14.12
N LYS A 312 -27.64 7.46 -14.61
CA LYS A 312 -26.25 7.86 -14.36
C LYS A 312 -25.89 9.16 -15.13
N PRO A 313 -24.99 10.01 -14.62
CA PRO A 313 -24.59 11.25 -15.28
C PRO A 313 -24.02 11.05 -16.70
N ALA A 314 -24.44 11.91 -17.64
CA ALA A 314 -23.99 11.86 -19.04
C ALA A 314 -23.02 13.00 -19.36
N TYR A 315 -21.78 12.91 -18.85
CA TYR A 315 -20.77 13.98 -18.88
C TYR A 315 -20.44 14.58 -20.26
N GLU A 316 -20.64 13.80 -21.33
CA GLU A 316 -20.34 14.24 -22.72
C GLU A 316 -21.44 15.13 -23.32
N THR A 317 -22.53 15.36 -22.59
CA THR A 317 -23.64 16.20 -23.05
C THR A 317 -23.48 17.66 -22.59
N PRO A 318 -23.96 18.66 -23.36
CA PRO A 318 -23.82 20.07 -23.00
C PRO A 318 -24.50 20.48 -21.67
N SER A 319 -25.39 19.64 -21.13
CA SER A 319 -26.04 19.87 -19.84
C SER A 319 -25.11 19.67 -18.65
N TYR A 320 -23.98 18.96 -18.82
CA TYR A 320 -22.97 18.81 -17.78
C TYR A 320 -21.80 19.75 -18.05
N ARG A 321 -21.58 20.68 -17.12
CA ARG A 321 -20.48 21.63 -17.21
C ARG A 321 -19.43 21.29 -16.17
N ARG A 322 -18.18 21.04 -16.60
CA ARG A 322 -17.05 20.94 -15.68
C ARG A 322 -16.71 22.34 -15.15
N VAL A 323 -16.77 22.49 -13.83
CA VAL A 323 -16.48 23.74 -13.10
C VAL A 323 -15.04 23.76 -12.59
N ALA A 324 -14.53 22.61 -12.15
CA ALA A 324 -13.16 22.47 -11.68
C ALA A 324 -12.58 21.09 -11.97
N ILE A 325 -11.26 20.99 -11.87
CA ILE A 325 -10.53 19.72 -11.89
C ILE A 325 -9.47 19.77 -10.77
N HIS A 326 -9.46 18.75 -9.92
CA HIS A 326 -8.38 18.50 -8.98
C HIS A 326 -7.43 17.46 -9.57
N ARG A 327 -6.13 17.68 -9.38
CA ARG A 327 -5.08 16.72 -9.74
C ARG A 327 -4.30 16.38 -8.49
N SER A 328 -4.08 15.09 -8.27
CA SER A 328 -3.31 14.57 -7.15
C SER A 328 -1.85 15.03 -7.17
N ALA A 329 -1.09 14.62 -6.16
CA ALA A 329 0.37 14.56 -6.22
C ALA A 329 0.87 13.57 -7.30
N PRO A 330 2.13 13.67 -7.76
CA PRO A 330 2.75 12.68 -8.63
C PRO A 330 2.72 11.25 -8.10
N LEU A 331 2.70 10.29 -9.02
CA LEU A 331 2.82 8.88 -8.67
C LEU A 331 4.06 8.54 -7.79
N PRO A 332 5.25 9.16 -7.96
CA PRO A 332 6.37 9.01 -7.01
C PRO A 332 6.02 9.39 -5.56
N GLU A 333 5.27 10.47 -5.36
CA GLU A 333 4.84 10.89 -4.03
C GLU A 333 3.82 9.89 -3.49
N ILE A 334 2.82 9.51 -4.28
CA ILE A 334 1.81 8.52 -3.90
C ILE A 334 2.43 7.14 -3.60
N ALA A 335 3.42 6.71 -4.37
CA ALA A 335 4.17 5.48 -4.10
C ALA A 335 4.91 5.57 -2.76
N SER A 336 5.42 6.75 -2.38
CA SER A 336 6.01 6.99 -1.07
C SER A 336 4.97 6.90 0.05
N LEU A 337 3.78 7.47 -0.17
CA LEU A 337 2.64 7.36 0.76
C LEU A 337 2.15 5.92 0.90
N ILE A 338 2.29 5.09 -0.14
CA ILE A 338 2.00 3.66 -0.07
C ILE A 338 3.09 2.92 0.70
N ASN A 339 4.36 3.11 0.33
CA ASN A 339 5.45 2.24 0.77
C ASN A 339 5.99 2.58 2.16
N LYS A 340 6.08 3.86 2.53
CA LYS A 340 6.64 4.30 3.83
C LYS A 340 5.74 3.95 5.01
N PRO A 341 4.50 4.47 5.12
CA PRO A 341 3.56 4.09 6.19
C PRO A 341 2.88 2.74 5.94
N SER A 342 2.97 2.18 4.72
CA SER A 342 2.30 0.93 4.33
C SER A 342 0.79 1.05 4.13
N GLN A 343 0.31 2.18 3.58
CA GLN A 343 -1.12 2.45 3.38
C GLN A 343 -1.81 1.43 2.46
N ASN A 344 -2.86 0.76 2.97
CA ASN A 344 -3.57 -0.31 2.27
C ASN A 344 -4.52 0.26 1.21
N LEU A 345 -5.39 1.18 1.61
CA LEU A 345 -6.37 1.83 0.74
C LEU A 345 -5.70 2.36 -0.54
N TYR A 346 -4.56 3.02 -0.40
CA TYR A 346 -3.84 3.64 -1.51
C TYR A 346 -3.29 2.59 -2.48
N ALA A 347 -2.80 1.47 -1.96
CA ALA A 347 -2.28 0.39 -2.79
C ALA A 347 -3.40 -0.32 -3.57
N ASP A 348 -4.55 -0.57 -2.93
CA ASP A 348 -5.67 -1.22 -3.59
C ASP A 348 -6.35 -0.31 -4.62
N LEU A 349 -6.52 0.99 -4.32
CA LEU A 349 -7.00 1.97 -5.29
C LEU A 349 -6.03 2.13 -6.47
N LEU A 350 -4.72 2.16 -6.22
CA LEU A 350 -3.73 2.21 -7.30
C LEU A 350 -3.78 0.95 -8.18
N MET A 351 -3.96 -0.23 -7.59
CA MET A 351 -4.12 -1.48 -8.35
C MET A 351 -5.39 -1.46 -9.21
N LYS A 352 -6.53 -1.09 -8.63
CA LYS A 352 -7.79 -0.93 -9.38
C LYS A 352 -7.64 0.09 -10.51
N MET A 353 -7.03 1.25 -10.24
CA MET A 353 -6.81 2.29 -11.23
C MET A 353 -5.85 1.89 -12.35
N LEU A 354 -4.90 1.00 -12.11
CA LEU A 354 -4.10 0.41 -13.19
C LEU A 354 -5.01 -0.32 -14.20
N GLY A 355 -6.00 -1.07 -13.70
CA GLY A 355 -6.97 -1.78 -14.53
C GLY A 355 -8.02 -0.87 -15.19
N ALA A 356 -8.34 0.29 -14.60
CA ALA A 356 -9.21 1.29 -15.22
C ALA A 356 -8.49 2.09 -16.32
N ALA A 357 -7.22 2.46 -16.09
CA ALA A 357 -6.45 3.30 -17.00
C ALA A 357 -5.88 2.54 -18.20
N LEU A 358 -5.56 1.25 -18.03
CA LEU A 358 -4.95 0.39 -19.05
C LEU A 358 -5.68 -0.98 -19.14
N PRO A 359 -7.00 -1.00 -19.37
CA PRO A 359 -7.77 -2.25 -19.39
C PRO A 359 -7.28 -3.18 -20.49
N GLN A 360 -7.23 -4.49 -20.20
CA GLN A 360 -6.90 -5.52 -21.17
C GLN A 360 -8.19 -5.96 -21.89
N GLU A 361 -8.19 -5.97 -23.22
CA GLU A 361 -9.41 -6.18 -24.03
C GLU A 361 -9.81 -7.67 -24.17
N ASP A 362 -8.90 -8.60 -23.91
CA ASP A 362 -9.09 -10.04 -24.17
C ASP A 362 -9.57 -10.84 -22.95
N ASN A 363 -10.36 -10.23 -22.05
CA ASN A 363 -10.94 -10.91 -20.88
C ASN A 363 -12.31 -10.33 -20.47
N ASP A 364 -13.00 -11.04 -19.56
CA ASP A 364 -14.31 -10.66 -19.03
C ASP A 364 -14.22 -9.93 -17.66
N LEU A 365 -13.07 -9.30 -17.35
CA LEU A 365 -12.89 -8.59 -16.08
C LEU A 365 -13.43 -7.16 -16.20
N ASP A 366 -14.03 -6.68 -15.12
CA ASP A 366 -14.50 -5.29 -15.08
C ASP A 366 -13.30 -4.32 -15.11
N PRO A 367 -13.28 -3.32 -16.01
CA PRO A 367 -12.33 -2.22 -15.93
C PRO A 367 -12.41 -1.56 -14.55
N GLY A 368 -11.26 -1.30 -13.94
CA GLY A 368 -11.22 -0.76 -12.57
C GLY A 368 -11.42 -1.77 -11.44
N SER A 369 -11.54 -3.07 -11.73
CA SER A 369 -11.47 -4.12 -10.71
C SER A 369 -10.02 -4.43 -10.30
N ALA A 370 -9.84 -4.98 -9.10
CA ALA A 370 -8.53 -5.45 -8.65
C ALA A 370 -7.98 -6.56 -9.57
N ALA A 371 -8.87 -7.41 -10.10
CA ALA A 371 -8.51 -8.47 -11.02
C ALA A 371 -7.95 -7.92 -12.34
N MET A 372 -8.61 -6.92 -12.94
CA MET A 372 -8.11 -6.25 -14.16
C MET A 372 -6.77 -5.55 -13.91
N GLY A 373 -6.62 -4.89 -12.75
CA GLY A 373 -5.35 -4.29 -12.35
C GLY A 373 -4.20 -5.29 -12.26
N ILE A 374 -4.45 -6.44 -11.62
CA ILE A 374 -3.47 -7.52 -11.49
C ILE A 374 -3.13 -8.12 -12.85
N GLU A 375 -4.11 -8.34 -13.73
CA GLU A 375 -3.89 -8.83 -15.09
C GLU A 375 -2.99 -7.86 -15.88
N THR A 376 -3.28 -6.55 -15.79
CA THR A 376 -2.48 -5.50 -16.41
C THR A 376 -1.03 -5.50 -15.90
N ALA A 377 -0.83 -5.70 -14.59
CA ALA A 377 0.47 -5.76 -13.94
C ALA A 377 1.31 -7.00 -14.35
N MET A 378 0.71 -8.06 -14.89
CA MET A 378 1.44 -9.27 -15.33
C MET A 378 2.50 -8.95 -16.40
N SER A 379 2.27 -7.92 -17.22
CA SER A 379 3.23 -7.48 -18.23
C SER A 379 4.54 -6.95 -17.61
N THR A 380 4.47 -6.22 -16.50
CA THR A 380 5.63 -5.79 -15.70
C THR A 380 6.33 -6.98 -15.08
N PHE A 381 5.57 -7.91 -14.49
CA PHE A 381 6.15 -9.09 -13.83
C PHE A 381 6.89 -10.01 -14.82
N ALA A 382 6.30 -10.23 -16.00
CA ALA A 382 6.94 -10.99 -17.07
C ALA A 382 8.24 -10.32 -17.55
N ARG A 383 8.25 -8.99 -17.73
CA ARG A 383 9.47 -8.22 -18.06
C ARG A 383 10.53 -8.28 -16.96
N ALA A 384 10.11 -8.39 -15.71
CA ALA A 384 10.99 -8.60 -14.57
C ALA A 384 11.53 -10.05 -14.48
N GLY A 385 11.11 -10.96 -15.36
CA GLY A 385 11.51 -12.36 -15.36
C GLY A 385 10.77 -13.22 -14.34
N VAL A 386 9.63 -12.75 -13.80
CA VAL A 386 8.75 -13.54 -12.93
C VAL A 386 7.92 -14.50 -13.79
N ASP A 387 7.85 -15.76 -13.38
CA ASP A 387 6.91 -16.73 -13.95
C ASP A 387 5.48 -16.36 -13.52
N THR A 388 4.74 -15.74 -14.44
CA THR A 388 3.37 -15.27 -14.19
C THR A 388 2.37 -16.40 -14.00
N SER A 389 2.72 -17.65 -14.31
CA SER A 389 1.88 -18.82 -13.99
C SER A 389 1.98 -19.25 -12.53
N ALA A 390 3.01 -18.78 -11.81
CA ALA A 390 3.32 -19.18 -10.43
C ALA A 390 3.09 -18.07 -9.39
N ILE A 391 2.83 -16.83 -9.83
CA ILE A 391 2.43 -15.73 -8.95
C ILE A 391 0.91 -15.71 -8.77
N ARG A 392 0.43 -15.43 -7.55
CA ARG A 392 -0.99 -15.20 -7.29
C ARG A 392 -1.15 -13.93 -6.48
N LEU A 393 -1.82 -12.94 -7.04
CA LEU A 393 -2.29 -11.77 -6.32
C LEU A 393 -3.81 -11.73 -6.40
N VAL A 394 -4.46 -11.19 -5.38
CA VAL A 394 -5.91 -10.91 -5.36
C VAL A 394 -6.25 -9.51 -4.87
N ASP A 395 -5.28 -8.80 -4.29
CA ASP A 395 -5.37 -7.40 -3.89
C ASP A 395 -4.02 -6.70 -4.11
N GLY A 396 -3.99 -5.37 -3.98
CA GLY A 396 -2.80 -4.54 -4.13
C GLY A 396 -2.06 -4.28 -2.82
N SER A 397 -2.75 -4.37 -1.67
CA SER A 397 -2.15 -4.06 -0.37
C SER A 397 -1.42 -5.23 0.29
N GLY A 398 -1.79 -6.47 -0.02
CA GLY A 398 -1.29 -7.64 0.68
C GLY A 398 -2.00 -7.95 2.00
N LEU A 399 -3.17 -7.35 2.26
CA LEU A 399 -3.98 -7.69 3.43
C LEU A 399 -4.61 -9.09 3.26
N SER A 400 -4.98 -9.46 2.03
CA SER A 400 -5.47 -10.78 1.71
C SER A 400 -4.39 -11.85 1.89
N ARG A 401 -4.80 -12.95 2.55
CA ARG A 401 -3.99 -14.16 2.72
C ARG A 401 -3.91 -15.02 1.46
N LEU A 402 -4.67 -14.68 0.41
CA LEU A 402 -4.65 -15.41 -0.86
C LEU A 402 -3.55 -14.90 -1.82
N ASN A 403 -2.85 -13.82 -1.46
CA ASN A 403 -1.64 -13.43 -2.15
C ASN A 403 -0.52 -14.44 -1.86
N LEU A 404 0.09 -14.97 -2.91
CA LEU A 404 1.17 -15.94 -2.85
C LEU A 404 2.27 -15.55 -3.82
N VAL A 405 3.45 -15.28 -3.29
CA VAL A 405 4.66 -14.95 -4.06
C VAL A 405 5.85 -15.73 -3.52
N ALA A 406 6.85 -15.95 -4.36
CA ALA A 406 8.11 -16.57 -3.94
C ALA A 406 9.20 -15.51 -3.69
N PRO A 407 10.14 -15.73 -2.75
CA PRO A 407 11.25 -14.81 -2.50
C PRO A 407 12.03 -14.44 -3.77
N GLU A 408 12.24 -15.39 -4.68
CA GLU A 408 12.96 -15.15 -5.94
C GLU A 408 12.21 -14.20 -6.88
N MET A 409 10.87 -14.28 -6.92
CA MET A 409 10.03 -13.36 -7.70
C MET A 409 10.18 -11.93 -7.20
N THR A 410 10.22 -11.73 -5.88
CA THR A 410 10.42 -10.39 -5.30
C THR A 410 11.80 -9.84 -5.64
N THR A 411 12.87 -10.63 -5.55
CA THR A 411 14.20 -10.14 -5.94
C THR A 411 14.34 -9.91 -7.45
N ALA A 412 13.61 -10.66 -8.28
CA ALA A 412 13.58 -10.44 -9.73
C ALA A 412 12.93 -9.08 -10.04
N LEU A 413 11.78 -8.79 -9.41
CA LEU A 413 11.13 -7.48 -9.48
C LEU A 413 12.04 -6.34 -9.00
N LEU A 414 12.70 -6.51 -7.85
CA LEU A 414 13.64 -5.50 -7.33
C LEU A 414 14.82 -5.27 -8.29
N SER A 415 15.39 -6.34 -8.85
CA SER A 415 16.49 -6.23 -9.81
C SER A 415 16.03 -5.52 -11.09
N PHE A 416 14.82 -5.82 -11.58
CA PHE A 416 14.21 -5.14 -12.71
C PHE A 416 14.02 -3.65 -12.45
N MET A 417 13.46 -3.26 -11.29
CA MET A 417 13.26 -1.85 -10.96
C MET A 417 14.58 -1.10 -10.79
N TRP A 418 15.60 -1.73 -10.20
CA TRP A 418 16.94 -1.14 -10.06
C TRP A 418 17.63 -0.90 -11.41
N THR A 419 17.43 -1.81 -12.36
CA THR A 419 18.03 -1.75 -13.70
C THR A 419 17.09 -1.18 -14.77
N HIS A 420 15.98 -0.55 -14.34
CA HIS A 420 14.96 -0.05 -15.22
C HIS A 420 15.52 0.98 -16.23
N PRO A 421 15.17 0.91 -17.53
CA PRO A 421 15.75 1.77 -18.56
C PRO A 421 15.39 3.25 -18.40
N ASP A 422 14.20 3.57 -17.88
CA ASP A 422 13.86 4.93 -17.44
C ASP A 422 14.33 5.13 -15.99
N THR A 423 15.37 5.96 -15.80
CA THR A 423 15.93 6.24 -14.48
C THR A 423 14.95 6.96 -13.56
N ARG A 424 13.96 7.70 -14.09
CA ARG A 424 12.93 8.35 -13.27
C ARG A 424 12.01 7.34 -12.60
N VAL A 425 11.71 6.24 -13.29
CA VAL A 425 10.93 5.10 -12.71
C VAL A 425 11.76 4.41 -11.64
N ARG A 426 13.04 4.13 -11.91
CA ARG A 426 13.98 3.53 -10.93
C ARG A 426 14.04 4.39 -9.67
N ASP A 427 14.32 5.68 -9.83
CA ASP A 427 14.51 6.61 -8.71
C ASP A 427 13.21 6.76 -7.92
N ALA A 428 12.07 6.95 -8.60
CA ALA A 428 10.76 7.01 -7.95
C ALA A 428 10.44 5.75 -7.12
N PHE A 429 10.72 4.56 -7.65
CA PHE A 429 10.50 3.32 -6.90
C PHE A 429 11.45 3.21 -5.71
N TYR A 430 12.75 3.43 -5.93
CA TYR A 430 13.77 3.31 -4.89
C TYR A 430 13.59 4.32 -3.75
N ASP A 431 13.20 5.56 -4.06
CA ASP A 431 12.99 6.64 -3.10
C ASP A 431 11.66 6.51 -2.33
N SER A 432 10.70 5.77 -2.89
CA SER A 432 9.45 5.46 -2.18
C SER A 432 9.62 4.52 -0.99
N LEU A 433 10.71 3.75 -0.94
CA LEU A 433 10.91 2.71 0.07
C LEU A 433 11.34 3.29 1.43
N PRO A 434 10.82 2.76 2.55
CA PRO A 434 11.32 3.11 3.88
C PRO A 434 12.83 2.88 4.01
N VAL A 435 13.49 3.76 4.76
CA VAL A 435 14.93 3.72 5.02
C VAL A 435 15.19 3.23 6.45
N ALA A 436 16.07 2.24 6.59
CA ALA A 436 16.50 1.68 7.88
C ALA A 436 16.96 2.77 8.85
N GLY A 437 16.31 2.85 10.01
CA GLY A 437 16.64 3.78 11.09
C GLY A 437 16.18 5.23 10.86
N GLN A 438 15.46 5.52 9.76
CA GLN A 438 15.07 6.90 9.42
C GLN A 438 13.58 7.09 9.17
N SER A 439 12.94 6.25 8.33
CA SER A 439 11.59 6.57 7.82
C SER A 439 10.64 5.38 7.79
N GLY A 440 9.34 5.70 7.78
CA GLY A 440 8.23 4.77 7.65
C GLY A 440 8.30 3.60 8.63
N SER A 441 7.88 2.43 8.17
CA SER A 441 7.90 1.18 8.94
C SER A 441 9.30 0.68 9.37
N LEU A 442 10.38 1.32 8.93
CA LEU A 442 11.76 1.00 9.32
C LEU A 442 12.41 2.04 10.24
N LYS A 443 11.72 3.14 10.58
CA LYS A 443 12.28 4.22 11.42
C LYS A 443 12.87 3.75 12.76
N HIS A 444 12.27 2.71 13.35
CA HIS A 444 12.71 2.15 14.64
C HIS A 444 13.53 0.86 14.53
N ARG A 445 13.82 0.38 13.32
CA ARG A 445 14.59 -0.84 13.03
C ARG A 445 15.97 -0.49 12.51
N MET A 446 16.98 -1.29 12.85
CA MET A 446 18.38 -1.10 12.38
C MET A 446 18.90 0.35 12.58
N ARG A 447 18.56 0.99 13.72
CA ARG A 447 18.98 2.37 14.04
C ARG A 447 20.49 2.53 14.28
N ARG A 448 21.21 1.42 14.36
CA ARG A 448 22.66 1.33 14.51
C ARG A 448 23.12 0.09 13.75
N GLY A 449 24.32 0.15 13.18
CA GLY A 449 24.88 -0.95 12.40
C GLY A 449 25.33 -0.47 11.03
N LEU A 450 25.61 -1.42 10.15
CA LEU A 450 26.00 -1.18 8.76
C LEU A 450 24.77 -0.99 7.86
N ALA A 451 23.60 -1.46 8.28
CA ALA A 451 22.36 -1.28 7.53
C ALA A 451 21.68 0.08 7.75
N THR A 452 22.02 0.81 8.82
CA THR A 452 21.45 2.12 9.13
C THR A 452 21.69 3.10 7.99
N GLU A 453 20.63 3.78 7.52
CA GLU A 453 20.65 4.71 6.37
C GLU A 453 21.09 4.10 5.03
N ASN A 454 21.42 2.82 5.01
CA ASN A 454 21.91 2.08 3.85
C ASN A 454 20.81 1.20 3.26
N MET A 455 20.14 0.40 4.10
CA MET A 455 19.06 -0.47 3.65
C MET A 455 17.79 0.34 3.38
N ARG A 456 17.20 0.09 2.21
CA ARG A 456 15.86 0.55 1.86
C ARG A 456 14.98 -0.62 1.49
N GLY A 457 13.76 -0.68 2.01
CA GLY A 457 12.88 -1.80 1.68
C GLY A 457 11.53 -1.76 2.33
N LYS A 458 10.67 -2.68 1.89
CA LYS A 458 9.31 -2.80 2.36
C LYS A 458 9.22 -3.88 3.44
N THR A 459 8.45 -3.56 4.48
CA THR A 459 8.03 -4.52 5.51
C THR A 459 6.65 -5.08 5.20
N GLY A 460 6.36 -6.27 5.70
CA GLY A 460 5.01 -6.82 5.77
C GLY A 460 4.81 -7.59 7.08
N THR A 461 3.64 -7.46 7.69
CA THR A 461 3.29 -8.28 8.87
C THR A 461 1.79 -8.54 8.88
N LEU A 462 1.41 -9.80 9.05
CA LEU A 462 0.09 -10.28 9.43
C LEU A 462 0.26 -11.30 10.55
N THR A 463 -0.83 -11.76 11.16
CA THR A 463 -0.77 -12.90 12.09
C THR A 463 -0.15 -14.11 11.38
N PHE A 464 0.98 -14.58 11.91
CA PHE A 464 1.80 -15.70 11.38
C PHE A 464 2.52 -15.45 10.05
N ALA A 465 2.60 -14.21 9.57
CA ALA A 465 3.37 -13.85 8.37
C ALA A 465 4.19 -12.58 8.60
N SER A 466 5.47 -12.59 8.21
CA SER A 466 6.35 -11.43 8.29
C SER A 466 7.34 -11.44 7.14
N SER A 467 7.51 -10.29 6.49
CA SER A 467 8.36 -10.14 5.32
C SER A 467 9.21 -8.88 5.41
N LEU A 468 10.43 -8.93 4.88
CA LEU A 468 11.31 -7.80 4.65
C LEU A 468 12.04 -8.00 3.34
N SER A 469 11.83 -7.11 2.38
CA SER A 469 12.49 -7.18 1.07
C SER A 469 12.91 -5.80 0.59
N GLY A 470 14.03 -5.72 -0.11
CA GLY A 470 14.53 -4.44 -0.62
C GLY A 470 15.98 -4.52 -1.05
N TYR A 471 16.66 -3.39 -0.87
CA TYR A 471 18.03 -3.16 -1.32
C TYR A 471 18.94 -2.87 -0.13
N VAL A 472 20.18 -3.33 -0.20
CA VAL A 472 21.24 -2.95 0.73
C VAL A 472 22.56 -2.91 -0.02
N ARG A 473 23.39 -1.90 0.25
CA ARG A 473 24.74 -1.84 -0.29
C ARG A 473 25.67 -2.67 0.59
N ALA A 474 26.36 -3.62 -0.03
CA ALA A 474 27.42 -4.41 0.61
C ALA A 474 28.65 -3.55 0.92
N HIS A 475 29.58 -4.07 1.74
CA HIS A 475 30.77 -3.36 2.19
C HIS A 475 31.68 -2.97 1.01
N ASP A 476 31.73 -3.80 -0.02
CA ASP A 476 32.49 -3.56 -1.25
C ASP A 476 31.79 -2.62 -2.25
N GLY A 477 30.61 -2.09 -1.90
CA GLY A 477 29.87 -1.10 -2.67
C GLY A 477 28.81 -1.67 -3.63
N ARG A 478 28.76 -2.99 -3.83
CA ARG A 478 27.75 -3.62 -4.70
C ARG A 478 26.35 -3.46 -4.13
N MET A 479 25.37 -3.32 -5.03
CA MET A 479 23.97 -3.28 -4.64
C MET A 479 23.39 -4.69 -4.61
N LEU A 480 22.87 -5.09 -3.45
CA LEU A 480 22.21 -6.38 -3.28
C LEU A 480 20.70 -6.18 -3.23
N ALA A 481 19.96 -7.03 -3.94
CA ALA A 481 18.53 -7.22 -3.75
C ALA A 481 18.28 -8.43 -2.84
N PHE A 482 17.35 -8.32 -1.91
CA PHE A 482 17.00 -9.42 -1.03
C PHE A 482 15.50 -9.52 -0.76
N SER A 483 15.07 -10.72 -0.41
CA SER A 483 13.73 -11.00 0.08
C SER A 483 13.80 -12.04 1.20
N ILE A 484 13.28 -11.69 2.38
CA ILE A 484 13.25 -12.53 3.59
C ILE A 484 11.79 -12.64 4.06
N MET A 485 11.22 -13.84 3.96
CA MET A 485 9.82 -14.13 4.28
C MET A 485 9.75 -15.23 5.34
N SER A 486 8.86 -15.05 6.31
CA SER A 486 8.53 -16.02 7.34
C SER A 486 7.02 -16.22 7.39
N ASN A 487 6.56 -17.45 7.23
CA ASN A 487 5.17 -17.84 7.44
C ASN A 487 5.06 -18.92 8.53
N HIS A 488 3.86 -19.12 9.06
CA HIS A 488 3.51 -20.17 10.03
C HIS A 488 4.26 -20.08 11.38
N HIS A 489 4.97 -18.98 11.65
CA HIS A 489 5.59 -18.78 12.96
C HIS A 489 4.51 -18.52 14.02
N ILE A 490 4.68 -19.11 15.20
CA ILE A 490 3.81 -18.86 16.38
C ILE A 490 4.45 -17.88 17.38
N SER A 491 5.74 -17.60 17.19
CA SER A 491 6.52 -16.67 18.01
C SER A 491 6.13 -15.22 17.71
N GLY A 492 6.27 -14.32 18.69
CA GLY A 492 5.96 -12.90 18.51
C GLY A 492 6.77 -12.26 17.37
N SER A 493 6.12 -11.38 16.60
CA SER A 493 6.69 -10.74 15.40
C SER A 493 8.00 -10.00 15.65
N THR A 494 8.22 -9.49 16.87
CA THR A 494 9.49 -8.86 17.28
C THR A 494 10.70 -9.77 17.09
N GLY A 495 10.60 -11.07 17.42
CA GLY A 495 11.71 -12.02 17.27
C GLY A 495 12.03 -12.27 15.79
N ILE A 496 10.99 -12.48 14.97
CA ILE A 496 11.10 -12.66 13.53
C ILE A 496 11.74 -11.45 12.85
N ARG A 497 11.32 -10.23 13.24
CA ARG A 497 11.89 -8.97 12.73
C ARG A 497 13.36 -8.81 13.11
N ARG A 498 13.78 -9.25 14.31
CA ARG A 498 15.20 -9.22 14.72
C ARG A 498 16.07 -10.16 13.86
N ILE A 499 15.55 -11.33 13.47
CA ILE A 499 16.26 -12.21 12.53
C ILE A 499 16.41 -11.53 11.16
N GLN A 500 15.33 -10.95 10.63
CA GLN A 500 15.40 -10.20 9.39
C GLN A 500 16.45 -9.08 9.46
N ASP A 501 16.44 -8.28 10.53
CA ASP A 501 17.41 -7.20 10.75
C ASP A 501 18.85 -7.73 10.81
N ALA A 502 19.08 -8.83 11.53
CA ALA A 502 20.41 -9.45 11.64
C ALA A 502 20.94 -9.97 10.30
N ILE A 503 20.08 -10.56 9.46
CA ILE A 503 20.45 -10.97 8.10
C ILE A 503 20.84 -9.76 7.26
N VAL A 504 20.08 -8.67 7.32
CA VAL A 504 20.39 -7.43 6.57
C VAL A 504 21.72 -6.81 7.02
N GLU A 505 22.04 -6.82 8.32
CA GLU A 505 23.34 -6.38 8.82
C GLU A 505 24.51 -7.23 8.27
N LEU A 506 24.32 -8.56 8.15
CA LEU A 506 25.30 -9.44 7.51
C LEU A 506 25.49 -9.10 6.02
N LEU A 507 24.40 -8.75 5.32
CA LEU A 507 24.46 -8.31 3.91
C LEU A 507 25.21 -7.00 3.75
N ALA A 508 24.96 -6.03 4.63
CA ALA A 508 25.65 -4.74 4.60
C ALA A 508 27.16 -4.88 4.86
N GLY A 509 27.58 -5.90 5.63
CA GLY A 509 28.98 -6.23 5.88
C GLY A 509 29.63 -7.20 4.89
N PHE A 510 28.92 -7.60 3.83
CA PHE A 510 29.42 -8.59 2.87
C PHE A 510 30.50 -8.03 1.93
N GLU A 511 31.50 -8.85 1.59
CA GLU A 511 32.63 -8.55 0.69
C GLU A 511 32.69 -9.51 -0.50
#